data_AF-A0A831K1Z0-F1
#
_entry.id   AF-A0A831K1Z0-F1
#
_cell.length_a   1.000
_cell.length_b   1.000
_cell.length_c   1.000
_cell.angle_alpha   90.00
_cell.angle_beta   90.00
_cell.angle_gamma   90.00
#
_symmetry.space_group_name_H-M   'P 1'
#
loop_
_entity.id
_entity.type
_entity.pdbx_description
1 polymer ?
#
loop_
_entity_poly.entity_id
_entity_poly.type
_entity_poly.pdbx_seq_one_letter_code
_entity_poly.pdbx_strand_id
1 'polypeptide(L)'
;MPLSDIDEENIVVDLSAISSISVDDARFLVNIVLKHVFYKALRRSTLSRPVHVTVVEEAEEVLPRKYSKRSFLDTWTSVKFALRLRKRGECLVLVSHSPDTVEEEALRNCSNVFVFRVQGARNIRVVCGLLGLDESFGHFLSSLSVGEAVVRVADFSECFKITVERVVEEELPCFELTEDEETFLRCVEEYPFMSVRERMRFLGWSGRRYYLVEKSLIEKGLVKCVLFKLGERGRPMKLYVLPWRSGEGLVHKAAVGYLKTFLESLGFKCRTGGRGEPDLIVEDRVAVEVEASGSVSLSEVVRYGEKYERVFVVAATEEAYSACLAKLGDCVFSISGLGELVMEIKRALRAK
;
A
#
# COMPACT_ATOMS: atom_id res chain seq x y z
N MET A 1 8.80 -4.18 3.79
CA MET A 1 8.12 -4.38 2.49
C MET A 1 9.18 -4.70 1.43
N PRO A 2 8.96 -5.69 0.55
CA PRO A 2 9.87 -5.96 -0.57
C PRO A 2 9.92 -4.77 -1.55
N LEU A 3 11.10 -4.48 -2.11
CA LEU A 3 11.25 -3.44 -3.14
C LEU A 3 10.37 -3.69 -4.38
N SER A 4 10.01 -4.95 -4.65
CA SER A 4 9.17 -5.35 -5.78
C SER A 4 7.77 -4.75 -5.75
N ASP A 5 7.28 -4.37 -4.57
CA ASP A 5 5.90 -3.98 -4.32
C ASP A 5 5.79 -2.47 -4.03
N ILE A 6 6.88 -1.72 -4.22
CA ILE A 6 7.05 -0.32 -3.78
C ILE A 6 6.19 0.72 -4.54
N ASP A 7 5.52 0.31 -5.61
CA ASP A 7 4.62 1.14 -6.43
C ASP A 7 3.16 0.64 -6.37
N GLU A 8 2.85 -0.32 -5.49
CA GLU A 8 1.52 -0.92 -5.34
C GLU A 8 0.70 -0.26 -4.23
N GLU A 9 1.35 0.40 -3.27
CA GLU A 9 0.73 1.12 -2.16
C GLU A 9 1.37 2.52 -1.99
N ASN A 10 0.74 3.38 -1.20
CA ASN A 10 1.35 4.66 -0.81
C ASN A 10 2.43 4.40 0.24
N ILE A 11 3.67 4.76 -0.08
CA ILE A 11 4.82 4.51 0.79
C ILE A 11 5.53 5.81 1.14
N VAL A 12 5.86 5.94 2.41
CA VAL A 12 6.75 6.98 2.92
C VAL A 12 8.06 6.31 3.31
N VAL A 13 9.16 6.76 2.70
CA VAL A 13 10.51 6.28 3.04
C VAL A 13 11.14 7.30 3.98
N ASP A 14 11.07 7.02 5.28
CA ASP A 14 11.75 7.84 6.29
C ASP A 14 13.25 7.52 6.29
N LEU A 15 14.06 8.53 5.97
CA LEU A 15 15.51 8.45 5.93
C LEU A 15 16.18 9.26 7.05
N SER A 16 15.40 9.86 7.96
CA SER A 16 15.90 10.75 9.02
C SER A 16 17.01 10.12 9.87
N ALA A 17 16.84 8.85 10.27
CA ALA A 17 17.84 8.12 11.04
C ALA A 17 19.15 7.95 10.27
N ILE A 18 19.08 7.67 8.96
CA ILE A 18 20.26 7.41 8.13
C ILE A 18 20.93 8.71 7.71
N SER A 19 20.16 9.72 7.33
CA SER A 19 20.69 11.04 6.96
C SER A 19 21.41 11.71 8.12
N SER A 20 21.00 11.44 9.37
CA SER A 20 21.70 11.90 10.57
C SER A 20 23.11 11.32 10.73
N ILE A 21 23.35 10.12 10.18
CA ILE A 21 24.64 9.43 10.23
C ILE A 21 25.47 9.78 8.99
N SER A 22 24.87 9.66 7.80
CA SER A 22 25.54 9.79 6.52
C SER A 22 24.53 10.15 5.42
N VAL A 23 24.63 11.39 4.94
CA VAL A 23 23.84 11.88 3.81
C VAL A 23 24.13 11.07 2.54
N ASP A 24 25.37 10.64 2.33
CA ASP A 24 25.74 9.82 1.16
C ASP A 24 25.10 8.43 1.18
N ASP A 25 24.96 7.81 2.36
CA ASP A 25 24.26 6.52 2.49
C ASP A 25 22.75 6.68 2.29
N ALA A 26 22.16 7.75 2.83
CA ALA A 26 20.76 8.08 2.56
C ALA A 26 20.54 8.28 1.06
N ARG A 27 21.39 9.06 0.39
CA ARG A 27 21.37 9.24 -1.07
C ARG A 27 21.49 7.91 -1.80
N PHE A 28 22.42 7.04 -1.40
CA PHE A 28 22.59 5.72 -2.01
C PHE A 28 21.30 4.89 -1.95
N LEU A 29 20.61 4.87 -0.81
CA LEU A 29 19.35 4.15 -0.64
C LEU A 29 18.22 4.73 -1.50
N VAL A 30 18.09 6.06 -1.53
CA VAL A 30 17.15 6.76 -2.42
C VAL A 30 17.37 6.30 -3.86
N ASN A 31 18.61 6.22 -4.32
CA ASN A 31 18.90 5.78 -5.68
C ASN A 31 18.51 4.34 -5.96
N ILE A 32 18.70 3.43 -5.00
CA ILE A 32 18.26 2.04 -5.15
C ILE A 32 16.75 1.98 -5.33
N VAL A 33 16.01 2.69 -4.45
CA VAL A 33 14.55 2.77 -4.48
C VAL A 33 14.08 3.33 -5.83
N LEU A 34 14.58 4.51 -6.21
CA LEU A 34 14.20 5.18 -7.45
C LEU A 34 14.55 4.33 -8.67
N LYS A 35 15.73 3.71 -8.71
CA LYS A 35 16.13 2.80 -9.80
C LYS A 35 15.16 1.63 -9.94
N HIS A 36 14.70 1.05 -8.82
CA HIS A 36 13.74 -0.04 -8.84
C HIS A 36 12.38 0.41 -9.42
N VAL A 37 11.84 1.51 -8.91
CA VAL A 37 10.61 2.14 -9.40
C VAL A 37 10.68 2.36 -10.91
N PHE A 38 11.78 2.92 -11.40
CA PHE A 38 11.94 3.26 -12.82
C PHE A 38 12.10 2.03 -13.72
N TYR A 39 12.78 0.96 -13.26
CA TYR A 39 12.82 -0.28 -14.03
C TYR A 39 11.45 -0.96 -14.12
N LYS A 40 10.64 -0.89 -13.06
CA LYS A 40 9.25 -1.39 -13.09
C LYS A 40 8.41 -0.56 -14.07
N ALA A 41 8.54 0.77 -14.02
CA ALA A 41 7.88 1.68 -14.96
C ALA A 41 8.25 1.43 -16.43
N LEU A 42 9.50 1.09 -16.73
CA LEU A 42 9.94 0.77 -18.10
C LEU A 42 9.23 -0.42 -18.73
N ARG A 43 8.79 -1.37 -17.91
CA ARG A 43 8.06 -2.55 -18.36
C ARG A 43 6.59 -2.25 -18.70
N ARG A 44 6.09 -1.07 -18.33
CA ARG A 44 4.72 -0.66 -18.62
C ARG A 44 4.59 -0.20 -20.07
N SER A 45 3.40 -0.39 -20.64
CA SER A 45 3.04 0.21 -21.93
C SER A 45 3.02 1.74 -21.85
N THR A 46 2.86 2.41 -22.99
CA THR A 46 2.69 3.86 -23.00
C THR A 46 1.33 4.21 -22.36
N LEU A 47 1.33 5.17 -21.45
CA LEU A 47 0.14 5.65 -20.73
C LEU A 47 -0.09 7.13 -21.00
N SER A 48 -1.35 7.55 -21.00
CA SER A 48 -1.78 8.95 -21.20
C SER A 48 -2.00 9.73 -19.90
N ARG A 49 -1.97 9.05 -18.75
CA ARG A 49 -2.21 9.62 -17.41
C ARG A 49 -1.16 9.14 -16.42
N PRO A 50 -0.85 9.93 -15.37
CA PRO A 50 -0.02 9.45 -14.27
C PRO A 50 -0.73 8.31 -13.53
N VAL A 51 0.03 7.27 -13.20
CA VAL A 51 -0.40 6.13 -12.39
C VAL A 51 0.45 5.98 -11.12
N HIS A 52 1.61 6.62 -11.08
CA HIS A 52 2.50 6.64 -9.94
C HIS A 52 3.10 8.04 -9.78
N VAL A 53 3.16 8.50 -8.53
CA VAL A 53 3.72 9.82 -8.17
C VAL A 53 4.84 9.59 -7.18
N THR A 54 6.04 10.07 -7.52
CA THR A 54 7.19 10.09 -6.61
C THR A 54 7.41 11.51 -6.13
N VAL A 55 7.40 11.72 -4.82
CA VAL A 55 7.77 12.99 -4.19
C VAL A 55 9.17 12.87 -3.63
N VAL A 56 10.07 13.77 -4.04
CA VAL A 56 11.44 13.86 -3.55
C VAL A 56 11.56 15.15 -2.76
N GLU A 57 11.55 15.02 -1.44
CA GLU A 57 11.97 16.07 -0.51
C GLU A 57 13.49 16.32 -0.63
N GLU A 58 13.91 17.55 -0.36
CA GLU A 58 15.32 17.98 -0.47
C GLU A 58 15.96 17.58 -1.82
N ALA A 59 15.33 17.94 -2.94
CA ALA A 59 15.75 17.53 -4.27
C ALA A 59 17.21 17.91 -4.60
N GLU A 60 17.77 18.95 -3.98
CA GLU A 60 19.18 19.32 -4.07
C GLU A 60 20.16 18.22 -3.59
N GLU A 61 19.71 17.35 -2.69
CA GLU A 61 20.50 16.23 -2.17
C GLU A 61 20.51 15.05 -3.14
N VAL A 62 19.42 14.86 -3.89
CA VAL A 62 19.25 13.75 -4.84
C VAL A 62 19.72 14.13 -6.24
N LEU A 63 19.58 15.40 -6.63
CA LEU A 63 19.88 15.95 -7.95
C LEU A 63 20.81 17.19 -7.88
N PRO A 64 22.02 17.10 -7.30
CA PRO A 64 22.88 18.26 -7.18
C PRO A 64 23.48 18.71 -8.53
N ARG A 65 23.49 20.03 -8.77
CA ARG A 65 24.03 20.71 -9.96
C ARG A 65 25.55 20.56 -10.10
N LYS A 66 26.27 20.49 -8.97
CA LYS A 66 27.72 20.32 -8.94
C LYS A 66 28.06 19.11 -8.09
N TYR A 67 28.46 18.02 -8.73
CA TYR A 67 29.23 17.00 -8.06
C TYR A 67 30.62 17.57 -7.85
N SER A 68 30.95 17.91 -6.61
CA SER A 68 32.35 18.06 -6.26
C SER A 68 33.02 16.71 -6.61
N LYS A 69 33.99 16.76 -7.53
CA LYS A 69 34.74 15.61 -8.03
C LYS A 69 35.20 14.74 -6.85
N ARG A 70 34.54 13.60 -6.53
CA ARG A 70 35.12 12.41 -5.85
C ARG A 70 34.20 11.26 -5.41
N SER A 71 32.86 11.30 -5.50
CA SER A 71 32.06 10.11 -5.12
C SER A 71 31.64 9.27 -6.34
N PHE A 72 31.89 7.96 -6.24
CA PHE A 72 31.80 6.92 -7.29
C PHE A 72 30.36 6.45 -7.60
N LEU A 73 29.36 7.02 -6.92
CA LEU A 73 27.96 6.64 -7.08
C LEU A 73 27.29 7.60 -8.05
N ASP A 74 27.21 7.20 -9.33
CA ASP A 74 26.44 7.87 -10.37
C ASP A 74 24.92 7.84 -10.05
N THR A 75 24.51 8.62 -9.04
CA THR A 75 23.14 9.07 -8.73
C THR A 75 22.42 9.59 -9.98
N TRP A 76 23.22 10.09 -10.94
CA TRP A 76 22.82 10.76 -12.18
C TRP A 76 21.81 10.01 -13.05
N THR A 77 21.84 8.68 -13.06
CA THR A 77 21.14 7.93 -14.11
C THR A 77 19.65 7.78 -13.79
N SER A 78 19.30 7.34 -12.59
CA SER A 78 17.93 6.94 -12.27
C SER A 78 16.97 8.13 -12.36
N VAL A 79 17.30 9.26 -11.75
CA VAL A 79 16.38 10.39 -11.69
C VAL A 79 16.31 11.16 -13.01
N LYS A 80 17.42 11.32 -13.75
CA LYS A 80 17.36 11.83 -15.13
C LYS A 80 16.56 10.91 -16.05
N PHE A 81 16.61 9.59 -15.79
CA PHE A 81 15.79 8.64 -16.51
C PHE A 81 14.30 8.78 -16.14
N ALA A 82 13.97 9.08 -14.88
CA ALA A 82 12.62 9.40 -14.42
C ALA A 82 11.98 10.54 -15.21
N LEU A 83 12.73 11.59 -15.51
CA LEU A 83 12.27 12.72 -16.33
C LEU A 83 11.78 12.29 -17.72
N ARG A 84 12.26 11.14 -18.22
CA ARG A 84 11.88 10.57 -19.53
C ARG A 84 10.72 9.56 -19.43
N LEU A 85 10.24 9.26 -18.23
CA LEU A 85 9.21 8.25 -17.97
C LEU A 85 7.78 8.81 -17.87
N ARG A 86 7.56 10.10 -18.20
CA ARG A 86 6.19 10.67 -18.31
C ARG A 86 5.26 9.81 -19.17
N LYS A 87 5.76 9.29 -20.31
CA LYS A 87 4.99 8.41 -21.22
C LYS A 87 4.67 7.04 -20.62
N ARG A 88 5.24 6.68 -19.47
CA ARG A 88 5.00 5.43 -18.72
C ARG A 88 4.11 5.66 -17.49
N GLY A 89 3.49 6.83 -17.39
CA GLY A 89 2.61 7.20 -16.29
C GLY A 89 3.34 7.54 -14.98
N GLU A 90 4.64 7.85 -15.06
CA GLU A 90 5.41 8.35 -13.91
C GLU A 90 5.29 9.87 -13.78
N CYS A 91 5.01 10.35 -12.58
CA CYS A 91 5.05 11.75 -12.20
C CYS A 91 6.11 11.94 -11.11
N LEU A 92 6.96 12.95 -11.28
CA LEU A 92 8.00 13.31 -10.30
C LEU A 92 7.69 14.70 -9.75
N VAL A 93 7.62 14.81 -8.43
CA VAL A 93 7.49 16.06 -7.69
C VAL A 93 8.80 16.29 -6.96
N LEU A 94 9.42 17.45 -7.20
CA LEU A 94 10.67 17.85 -6.57
C LEU A 94 10.37 19.00 -5.61
N VAL A 95 10.75 18.85 -4.35
CA VAL A 95 10.65 19.88 -3.32
C VAL A 95 12.06 20.31 -2.94
N SER A 96 12.34 21.61 -2.97
CA SER A 96 13.69 22.14 -2.77
C SER A 96 13.67 23.49 -2.10
N HIS A 97 14.59 23.71 -1.15
CA HIS A 97 14.82 25.02 -0.54
C HIS A 97 15.88 25.84 -1.31
N SER A 98 16.76 25.16 -2.04
CA SER A 98 17.86 25.76 -2.80
C SER A 98 17.80 25.38 -4.29
N PRO A 99 16.83 25.90 -5.07
CA PRO A 99 16.70 25.54 -6.47
C PRO A 99 17.94 25.84 -7.32
N ASP A 100 18.83 26.77 -6.92
CA ASP A 100 20.07 27.04 -7.66
C ASP A 100 21.12 25.90 -7.59
N THR A 101 21.00 25.03 -6.59
CA THR A 101 21.86 23.86 -6.40
C THR A 101 21.27 22.59 -7.04
N VAL A 102 20.03 22.63 -7.54
CA VAL A 102 19.40 21.51 -8.26
C VAL A 102 19.83 21.49 -9.73
N GLU A 103 19.92 20.30 -10.30
CA GLU A 103 20.29 20.08 -11.70
C GLU A 103 19.32 20.75 -12.68
N GLU A 104 19.89 21.47 -13.66
CA GLU A 104 19.14 22.40 -14.51
C GLU A 104 18.24 21.70 -15.55
N GLU A 105 18.61 20.51 -16.03
CA GLU A 105 17.78 19.68 -16.92
C GLU A 105 16.53 19.18 -16.18
N ALA A 106 16.66 18.79 -14.91
CA ALA A 106 15.52 18.39 -14.09
C ALA A 106 14.52 19.54 -13.91
N LEU A 107 15.01 20.71 -13.50
CA LEU A 107 14.15 21.89 -13.32
C LEU A 107 13.45 22.31 -14.62
N ARG A 108 14.15 22.26 -15.77
CA ARG A 108 13.56 22.61 -17.07
C ARG A 108 12.46 21.65 -17.53
N ASN A 109 12.48 20.40 -17.06
CA ASN A 109 11.44 19.42 -17.38
C ASN A 109 10.20 19.52 -16.46
N CYS A 110 10.26 20.33 -15.39
CA CYS A 110 9.11 20.60 -14.54
C CYS A 110 8.09 21.49 -15.27
N SER A 111 6.99 20.87 -15.74
CA SER A 111 5.93 21.59 -16.45
C SER A 111 5.07 22.44 -15.53
N ASN A 112 4.92 22.01 -14.27
CA ASN A 112 4.22 22.74 -13.22
C ASN A 112 5.24 23.19 -12.18
N VAL A 113 5.20 24.46 -11.80
CA VAL A 113 6.16 25.09 -10.90
C VAL A 113 5.39 25.89 -9.86
N PHE A 114 5.65 25.60 -8.59
CA PHE A 114 5.07 26.28 -7.44
C PHE A 114 6.21 26.94 -6.67
N VAL A 115 6.21 28.27 -6.60
CA VAL A 115 7.26 29.06 -5.96
C VAL A 115 6.68 29.74 -4.75
N PHE A 116 7.00 29.21 -3.58
CA PHE A 116 6.76 29.87 -2.30
C PHE A 116 7.79 30.99 -2.08
N ARG A 117 7.75 31.63 -0.90
CA ARG A 117 8.74 32.64 -0.52
C ARG A 117 10.16 32.12 -0.72
N VAL A 118 10.93 32.79 -1.58
CA VAL A 118 12.31 32.45 -1.89
C VAL A 118 13.21 33.67 -1.69
N GLN A 119 14.44 33.43 -1.24
CA GLN A 119 15.44 34.45 -0.99
C GLN A 119 16.76 34.09 -1.66
N GLY A 120 17.62 35.09 -1.84
CA GLY A 120 18.94 34.96 -2.44
C GLY A 120 18.91 35.13 -3.96
N ALA A 121 19.85 35.93 -4.47
CA ALA A 121 19.88 36.34 -5.88
C ALA A 121 19.97 35.16 -6.87
N ARG A 122 20.70 34.10 -6.50
CA ARG A 122 20.83 32.90 -7.35
C ARG A 122 19.54 32.11 -7.46
N ASN A 123 18.85 31.90 -6.34
CA ASN A 123 17.56 31.22 -6.32
C ASN A 123 16.50 32.04 -7.06
N ILE A 124 16.44 33.35 -6.81
CA ILE A 124 15.55 34.28 -7.50
C ILE A 124 15.72 34.16 -9.02
N ARG A 125 16.96 34.20 -9.52
CA ARG A 125 17.25 34.02 -10.94
C ARG A 125 16.69 32.72 -11.50
N VAL A 126 16.92 31.61 -10.79
CA VAL A 126 16.45 30.29 -11.23
C VAL A 126 14.94 30.23 -11.25
N VAL A 127 14.25 30.64 -10.19
CA VAL A 127 12.80 30.58 -10.13
C VAL A 127 12.12 31.55 -11.10
N CYS A 128 12.66 32.75 -11.30
CA CYS A 128 12.17 33.69 -12.30
C CYS A 128 12.28 33.08 -13.70
N GLY A 129 13.42 32.45 -14.01
CA GLY A 129 13.60 31.71 -15.26
C GLY A 129 12.59 30.57 -15.44
N LEU A 130 12.28 29.83 -14.37
CA LEU A 130 11.26 28.77 -14.39
C LEU A 130 9.84 29.31 -14.56
N LEU A 131 9.53 30.47 -13.98
CA LEU A 131 8.24 31.14 -14.13
C LEU A 131 8.11 31.91 -15.46
N GLY A 132 9.22 32.15 -16.18
CA GLY A 132 9.23 33.02 -17.35
C GLY A 132 9.10 34.51 -17.00
N LEU A 133 9.56 34.90 -15.81
CA LEU A 133 9.50 36.26 -15.27
C LEU A 133 10.89 36.91 -15.25
N ASP A 134 10.92 38.24 -15.17
CA ASP A 134 12.15 39.01 -14.99
C ASP A 134 12.67 38.90 -13.53
N GLU A 135 13.99 39.05 -13.33
CA GLU A 135 14.60 39.05 -11.99
C GLU A 135 14.08 40.19 -11.11
N SER A 136 13.54 41.28 -11.68
CA SER A 136 12.88 42.36 -10.94
C SER A 136 11.69 41.88 -10.10
N PHE A 137 11.07 40.76 -10.47
CA PHE A 137 9.99 40.12 -9.71
C PHE A 137 10.49 39.47 -8.42
N GLY A 138 11.80 39.36 -8.22
CA GLY A 138 12.42 38.79 -7.03
C GLY A 138 12.01 39.46 -5.73
N HIS A 139 11.78 40.78 -5.73
CA HIS A 139 11.28 41.49 -4.55
C HIS A 139 9.87 41.00 -4.15
N PHE A 140 9.00 40.78 -5.14
CA PHE A 140 7.66 40.25 -4.90
C PHE A 140 7.72 38.82 -4.35
N LEU A 141 8.52 37.94 -4.98
CA LEU A 141 8.69 36.56 -4.53
C LEU A 141 9.28 36.46 -3.12
N SER A 142 10.17 37.38 -2.75
CA SER A 142 10.76 37.46 -1.41
C SER A 142 9.77 37.94 -0.35
N SER A 143 8.69 38.62 -0.76
CA SER A 143 7.67 39.19 0.13
C SER A 143 6.46 38.29 0.39
N LEU A 144 6.38 37.13 -0.28
CA LEU A 144 5.28 36.18 -0.09
C LEU A 144 5.17 35.73 1.37
N SER A 145 3.94 35.64 1.87
CA SER A 145 3.66 35.13 3.22
C SER A 145 3.73 33.60 3.25
N VAL A 146 3.79 33.03 4.46
CA VAL A 146 3.70 31.57 4.62
C VAL A 146 2.38 31.07 4.05
N GLY A 147 2.44 30.05 3.19
CA GLY A 147 1.28 29.52 2.47
C GLY A 147 0.94 30.24 1.17
N GLU A 148 1.58 31.37 0.83
CA GLU A 148 1.42 31.99 -0.49
C GLU A 148 2.45 31.45 -1.48
N ALA A 149 2.00 31.19 -2.71
CA ALA A 149 2.86 30.74 -3.81
C ALA A 149 2.49 31.40 -5.14
N VAL A 150 3.49 31.62 -5.99
CA VAL A 150 3.31 31.93 -7.41
C VAL A 150 3.40 30.63 -8.19
N VAL A 151 2.42 30.40 -9.06
CA VAL A 151 2.26 29.14 -9.76
C VAL A 151 2.29 29.36 -11.27
N ARG A 152 3.01 28.46 -11.94
CA ARG A 152 2.92 28.23 -13.40
C ARG A 152 2.50 26.79 -13.63
N VAL A 153 1.49 26.56 -14.45
CA VAL A 153 1.07 25.22 -14.87
C VAL A 153 1.11 25.09 -16.38
N ALA A 154 1.33 23.87 -16.89
CA ALA A 154 1.59 23.61 -18.30
C ALA A 154 0.50 24.16 -19.25
N ASP A 155 -0.77 24.07 -18.82
CA ASP A 155 -1.94 24.42 -19.64
C ASP A 155 -2.45 25.86 -19.39
N PHE A 156 -1.65 26.69 -18.71
CA PHE A 156 -2.01 28.08 -18.41
C PHE A 156 -0.83 29.02 -18.70
N SER A 157 -1.05 30.00 -19.55
CA SER A 157 0.02 30.86 -20.07
C SER A 157 0.56 31.86 -19.05
N GLU A 158 -0.23 32.24 -18.06
CA GLU A 158 0.12 33.27 -17.08
C GLU A 158 0.50 32.65 -15.73
N CYS A 159 1.37 33.33 -14.99
CA CYS A 159 1.58 32.99 -13.59
C CYS A 159 0.47 33.60 -12.74
N PHE A 160 0.02 32.87 -11.71
CA PHE A 160 -0.98 33.38 -10.76
C PHE A 160 -0.56 33.08 -9.32
N LYS A 161 -1.01 33.92 -8.39
CA LYS A 161 -0.79 33.72 -6.96
C LYS A 161 -1.89 32.85 -6.38
N ILE A 162 -1.51 31.88 -5.56
CA ILE A 162 -2.44 31.08 -4.74
C ILE A 162 -2.11 31.25 -3.26
N THR A 163 -3.08 30.92 -2.42
CA THR A 163 -2.91 30.71 -0.99
C THR A 163 -3.28 29.27 -0.68
N VAL A 164 -2.35 28.53 -0.09
CA VAL A 164 -2.55 27.13 0.30
C VAL A 164 -3.04 27.10 1.74
N GLU A 165 -4.10 26.33 1.98
CA GLU A 165 -4.61 26.13 3.34
C GLU A 165 -3.60 25.33 4.15
N ARG A 166 -3.44 25.73 5.42
CA ARG A 166 -2.67 24.92 6.37
C ARG A 166 -3.43 23.63 6.58
N VAL A 167 -2.83 22.51 6.15
CA VAL A 167 -3.28 21.20 6.58
C VAL A 167 -3.06 21.14 8.08
N VAL A 168 -4.14 20.98 8.85
CA VAL A 168 -4.03 20.56 10.24
C VAL A 168 -3.49 19.14 10.13
N GLU A 169 -2.22 18.97 10.49
CA GLU A 169 -1.69 17.63 10.72
C GLU A 169 -2.61 17.00 11.76
N GLU A 170 -3.48 16.09 11.33
CA GLU A 170 -3.87 15.02 12.24
C GLU A 170 -2.54 14.36 12.57
N GLU A 171 -2.05 14.60 13.79
CA GLU A 171 -0.91 13.87 14.33
C GLU A 171 -1.26 12.40 14.12
N LEU A 172 -0.70 11.78 13.07
CA LEU A 172 -0.67 10.33 12.97
C LEU A 172 0.06 9.94 14.25
N PRO A 173 -0.62 9.29 15.20
CA PRO A 173 -0.05 9.15 16.51
C PRO A 173 1.22 8.30 16.39
N CYS A 174 2.37 8.96 16.54
CA CYS A 174 3.66 8.31 16.64
C CYS A 174 3.72 7.71 18.03
N PHE A 175 3.24 6.47 18.16
CA PHE A 175 3.32 5.78 19.44
C PHE A 175 4.73 5.26 19.63
N GLU A 176 5.38 5.66 20.72
CA GLU A 176 6.45 4.83 21.26
C GLU A 176 5.83 3.48 21.64
N LEU A 177 6.29 2.43 20.95
CA LEU A 177 5.87 1.07 21.23
C LEU A 177 6.76 0.51 22.32
N THR A 178 6.13 -0.13 23.29
CA THR A 178 6.87 -0.98 24.23
C THR A 178 7.37 -2.23 23.51
N GLU A 179 8.44 -2.85 24.04
CA GLU A 179 8.98 -4.12 23.51
C GLU A 179 7.90 -5.22 23.42
N ASP A 180 6.95 -5.21 24.35
CA ASP A 180 5.79 -6.11 24.34
C ASP A 180 4.87 -5.82 23.17
N GLU A 181 4.52 -4.55 22.93
CA GLU A 181 3.67 -4.16 21.80
C GLU A 181 4.30 -4.54 20.46
N GLU A 182 5.59 -4.28 20.29
CA GLU A 182 6.34 -4.71 19.10
C GLU A 182 6.30 -6.23 18.92
N THR A 183 6.53 -6.97 20.01
CA THR A 183 6.55 -8.43 19.99
C THR A 183 5.17 -9.01 19.67
N PHE A 184 4.10 -8.40 20.19
CA PHE A 184 2.74 -8.78 19.84
C PHE A 184 2.44 -8.52 18.36
N LEU A 185 2.77 -7.34 17.86
CA LEU A 185 2.54 -6.95 16.46
C LEU A 185 3.30 -7.88 15.50
N ARG A 186 4.58 -8.17 15.75
CA ARG A 186 5.36 -9.15 14.99
C ARG A 186 4.70 -10.52 15.01
N CYS A 187 4.24 -10.97 16.17
CA CYS A 187 3.57 -12.26 16.29
C CYS A 187 2.25 -12.29 15.50
N VAL A 188 1.47 -11.20 15.49
CA VAL A 188 0.25 -11.08 14.69
C VAL A 188 0.58 -11.12 13.20
N GLU A 189 1.66 -10.46 12.80
CA GLU A 189 2.12 -10.43 11.41
C GLU A 189 2.62 -11.80 10.92
N GLU A 190 3.46 -12.48 11.70
CA GLU A 190 4.01 -13.80 11.36
C GLU A 190 2.96 -14.92 11.47
N TYR A 191 2.07 -14.84 12.47
CA TYR A 191 1.08 -15.87 12.77
C TYR A 191 -0.35 -15.29 12.87
N PRO A 192 -0.94 -14.82 11.76
CA PRO A 192 -2.22 -14.10 11.79
C PRO A 192 -3.41 -14.95 12.24
N PHE A 193 -3.34 -16.28 12.07
CA PHE A 193 -4.42 -17.21 12.38
C PHE A 193 -4.28 -17.88 13.75
N MET A 194 -3.29 -17.49 14.55
CA MET A 194 -3.07 -18.07 15.87
C MET A 194 -4.18 -17.61 16.83
N SER A 195 -4.82 -18.57 17.52
CA SER A 195 -5.81 -18.25 18.54
C SER A 195 -5.18 -17.46 19.68
N VAL A 196 -5.99 -16.73 20.44
CA VAL A 196 -5.55 -16.02 21.66
C VAL A 196 -4.78 -16.95 22.60
N ARG A 197 -5.26 -18.18 22.80
CA ARG A 197 -4.64 -19.14 23.72
C ARG A 197 -3.29 -19.63 23.22
N GLU A 198 -3.20 -19.93 21.92
CA GLU A 198 -1.94 -20.32 21.29
C GLU A 198 -0.93 -19.17 21.31
N ARG A 199 -1.37 -17.94 21.02
CA ARG A 199 -0.53 -16.75 21.04
C ARG A 199 0.01 -16.46 22.43
N MET A 200 -0.85 -16.52 23.44
CA MET A 200 -0.42 -16.40 24.84
C MET A 200 0.64 -17.45 25.20
N ARG A 201 0.45 -18.70 24.78
CA ARG A 201 1.41 -19.79 25.05
C ARG A 201 2.72 -19.57 24.28
N PHE A 202 2.64 -19.19 23.02
CA PHE A 202 3.78 -18.95 22.13
C PHE A 202 4.66 -17.81 22.67
N LEU A 203 4.03 -16.72 23.10
CA LEU A 203 4.72 -15.57 23.70
C LEU A 203 5.20 -15.82 25.14
N GLY A 204 4.73 -16.89 25.79
CA GLY A 204 5.00 -17.14 27.21
C GLY A 204 4.37 -16.11 28.15
N TRP A 205 3.24 -15.52 27.75
CA TRP A 205 2.62 -14.40 28.47
C TRP A 205 1.47 -14.84 29.38
N SER A 206 1.36 -14.18 30.53
CA SER A 206 0.18 -14.31 31.40
C SER A 206 -1.03 -13.63 30.77
N GLY A 207 -2.24 -14.06 31.15
CA GLY A 207 -3.48 -13.45 30.65
C GLY A 207 -3.60 -11.96 30.93
N ARG A 208 -3.07 -11.50 32.07
CA ARG A 208 -3.05 -10.06 32.43
C ARG A 208 -2.12 -9.27 31.51
N ARG A 209 -0.89 -9.75 31.28
CA ARG A 209 0.09 -9.10 30.38
C ARG A 209 -0.49 -8.99 28.97
N TYR A 210 -1.01 -10.10 28.46
CA TYR A 210 -1.63 -10.16 27.13
C TYR A 210 -2.79 -9.17 26.98
N TYR A 211 -3.69 -9.12 27.96
CA TYR A 211 -4.83 -8.19 27.94
C TYR A 211 -4.39 -6.73 27.94
N LEU A 212 -3.38 -6.35 28.73
CA LEU A 212 -2.90 -4.96 28.79
C LEU A 212 -2.28 -4.52 27.46
N VAL A 213 -1.44 -5.37 26.85
CA VAL A 213 -0.82 -5.10 25.54
C VAL A 213 -1.87 -5.05 24.44
N GLU A 214 -2.77 -6.03 24.40
CA GLU A 214 -3.89 -6.08 23.45
C GLU A 214 -4.74 -4.80 23.55
N LYS A 215 -5.13 -4.42 24.77
CA LYS A 215 -5.95 -3.24 25.02
C LYS A 215 -5.24 -1.98 24.54
N SER A 216 -3.95 -1.81 24.90
CA SER A 216 -3.14 -0.67 24.48
C SER A 216 -3.09 -0.56 22.96
N LEU A 217 -2.77 -1.65 22.25
CA LEU A 217 -2.69 -1.66 20.79
C LEU A 217 -4.03 -1.37 20.10
N ILE A 218 -5.16 -1.79 20.70
CA ILE A 218 -6.50 -1.45 20.19
C ILE A 218 -6.82 0.03 20.41
N GLU A 219 -6.50 0.58 21.59
CA GLU A 219 -6.71 2.00 21.92
C GLU A 219 -5.83 2.91 21.02
N LYS A 220 -4.62 2.45 20.71
CA LYS A 220 -3.72 3.08 19.73
C LYS A 220 -4.21 2.95 18.29
N GLY A 221 -5.28 2.20 18.02
CA GLY A 221 -5.77 1.94 16.67
C GLY A 221 -4.82 1.08 15.83
N LEU A 222 -3.85 0.43 16.47
CA LEU A 222 -2.82 -0.35 15.78
C LEU A 222 -3.25 -1.80 15.51
N VAL A 223 -4.27 -2.27 16.22
CA VAL A 223 -4.83 -3.61 16.05
C VAL A 223 -6.35 -3.53 16.10
N LYS A 224 -7.02 -4.16 15.14
CA LYS A 224 -8.46 -4.39 15.16
C LYS A 224 -8.75 -5.86 15.47
N CYS A 225 -9.71 -6.09 16.36
CA CYS A 225 -10.17 -7.45 16.66
C CYS A 225 -11.31 -7.85 15.72
N VAL A 226 -11.19 -9.04 15.13
CA VAL A 226 -12.24 -9.66 14.33
C VAL A 226 -12.64 -10.95 15.01
N LEU A 227 -13.95 -11.16 15.14
CA LEU A 227 -14.51 -12.40 15.66
C LEU A 227 -14.88 -13.29 14.49
N PHE A 228 -14.29 -14.48 14.46
CA PHE A 228 -14.49 -15.47 13.42
C PHE A 228 -15.28 -16.65 13.99
N LYS A 229 -16.51 -16.85 13.51
CA LYS A 229 -17.39 -17.93 13.96
C LYS A 229 -17.19 -19.15 13.07
N LEU A 230 -16.75 -20.25 13.67
CA LEU A 230 -16.46 -21.53 12.99
C LEU A 230 -17.68 -22.48 12.97
N GLY A 231 -18.83 -22.04 13.48
CA GLY A 231 -20.01 -22.88 13.68
C GLY A 231 -21.16 -22.12 14.38
N GLU A 232 -22.36 -22.68 14.34
CA GLU A 232 -23.53 -22.18 15.10
C GLU A 232 -23.36 -22.32 16.62
N ARG A 233 -22.58 -23.32 17.06
CA ARG A 233 -22.31 -23.62 18.47
C ARG A 233 -20.82 -23.49 18.76
N GLY A 234 -20.49 -22.69 19.79
CA GLY A 234 -19.11 -22.48 20.24
C GLY A 234 -18.74 -21.01 20.39
N ARG A 235 -17.64 -20.73 21.10
CA ARG A 235 -17.14 -19.37 21.26
C ARG A 235 -16.44 -18.92 19.97
N PRO A 236 -16.74 -17.73 19.43
CA PRO A 236 -16.04 -17.20 18.26
C PRO A 236 -14.53 -17.12 18.51
N MET A 237 -13.74 -17.46 17.50
CA MET A 237 -12.30 -17.27 17.52
C MET A 237 -12.00 -15.78 17.36
N LYS A 238 -11.14 -15.25 18.23
CA LYS A 238 -10.68 -13.86 18.12
C LYS A 238 -9.40 -13.81 17.31
N LEU A 239 -9.43 -13.09 16.19
CA LEU A 239 -8.31 -12.81 15.31
C LEU A 239 -7.97 -11.31 15.34
N TYR A 240 -6.77 -10.97 14.88
CA TYR A 240 -6.24 -9.61 14.88
C TYR A 240 -5.94 -9.17 13.45
N VAL A 241 -6.34 -7.95 13.12
CA VAL A 241 -6.09 -7.29 11.83
C VAL A 241 -5.28 -6.02 12.09
N LEU A 242 -4.26 -5.79 11.28
CA LEU A 242 -3.41 -4.59 11.34
C LEU A 242 -3.99 -3.52 10.40
N PRO A 243 -4.53 -2.40 10.89
CA PRO A 243 -5.30 -1.46 10.05
C PRO A 243 -4.52 -0.76 8.93
N TRP A 244 -3.20 -0.62 9.08
CA TRP A 244 -2.31 -0.06 8.05
C TRP A 244 -1.97 -1.05 6.93
N ARG A 245 -2.37 -2.31 7.06
CA ARG A 245 -2.39 -3.25 5.94
C ARG A 245 -3.77 -3.09 5.29
N SER A 246 -3.79 -2.50 4.09
CA SER A 246 -4.94 -2.36 3.20
C SER A 246 -5.93 -3.53 3.30
N GLY A 247 -7.23 -3.22 3.25
CA GLY A 247 -8.35 -4.17 3.32
C GLY A 247 -8.36 -5.24 2.23
N GLU A 248 -9.26 -6.21 2.41
CA GLU A 248 -9.50 -7.37 1.51
C GLU A 248 -8.28 -8.27 1.29
N GLY A 249 -7.85 -8.94 2.36
CA GLY A 249 -6.83 -9.98 2.22
C GLY A 249 -6.67 -10.86 3.44
N LEU A 250 -6.72 -10.33 4.67
CA LEU A 250 -6.44 -11.16 5.86
C LEU A 250 -7.61 -12.06 6.25
N VAL A 251 -8.83 -11.52 6.30
CA VAL A 251 -10.05 -12.30 6.58
C VAL A 251 -10.30 -13.32 5.47
N HIS A 252 -10.11 -12.90 4.22
CA HIS A 252 -10.15 -13.78 3.05
C HIS A 252 -9.12 -14.91 3.14
N LYS A 253 -7.84 -14.58 3.34
CA LYS A 253 -6.77 -15.58 3.50
C LYS A 253 -6.98 -16.48 4.73
N ALA A 254 -7.53 -15.94 5.83
CA ALA A 254 -7.89 -16.72 7.01
C ALA A 254 -8.98 -17.73 6.67
N ALA A 255 -10.03 -17.27 5.98
CA ALA A 255 -11.15 -18.08 5.58
C ALA A 255 -10.74 -19.17 4.58
N VAL A 256 -9.95 -18.83 3.55
CA VAL A 256 -9.37 -19.79 2.59
C VAL A 256 -8.48 -20.81 3.32
N GLY A 257 -7.58 -20.36 4.19
CA GLY A 257 -6.67 -21.23 4.93
C GLY A 257 -7.38 -22.15 5.93
N TYR A 258 -8.38 -21.62 6.64
CA TYR A 258 -9.25 -22.39 7.52
C TYR A 258 -10.04 -23.44 6.75
N LEU A 259 -10.69 -23.04 5.66
CA LEU A 259 -11.50 -23.91 4.82
C LEU A 259 -10.66 -25.04 4.21
N LYS A 260 -9.45 -24.73 3.75
CA LYS A 260 -8.48 -25.72 3.28
C LYS A 260 -8.17 -26.75 4.36
N THR A 261 -7.73 -26.29 5.54
CA THR A 261 -7.37 -27.17 6.67
C THR A 261 -8.57 -28.03 7.10
N PHE A 262 -9.77 -27.44 7.13
CA PHE A 262 -11.01 -28.12 7.48
C PHE A 262 -11.33 -29.23 6.47
N LEU A 263 -11.32 -28.95 5.17
CA LEU A 263 -11.60 -29.95 4.14
C LEU A 263 -10.52 -31.04 4.09
N GLU A 264 -9.25 -30.69 4.24
CA GLU A 264 -8.14 -31.66 4.34
C GLU A 264 -8.31 -32.58 5.55
N SER A 265 -8.76 -32.06 6.69
CA SER A 265 -9.04 -32.88 7.89
C SER A 265 -10.16 -33.91 7.67
N LEU A 266 -11.02 -33.69 6.68
CA LEU A 266 -12.11 -34.59 6.28
C LEU A 266 -11.70 -35.56 5.15
N GLY A 267 -10.43 -35.51 4.73
CA GLY A 267 -9.85 -36.42 3.73
C GLY A 267 -9.90 -35.92 2.28
N PHE A 268 -10.27 -34.66 2.04
CA PHE A 268 -10.24 -34.09 0.69
C PHE A 268 -8.85 -33.58 0.31
N LYS A 269 -8.43 -33.79 -0.94
CA LYS A 269 -7.25 -33.14 -1.52
C LYS A 269 -7.58 -31.70 -1.90
N CYS A 270 -6.89 -30.72 -1.32
CA CYS A 270 -7.15 -29.30 -1.54
C CYS A 270 -5.91 -28.54 -2.03
N ARG A 271 -6.08 -27.56 -2.92
CA ARG A 271 -5.03 -26.60 -3.31
C ARG A 271 -5.59 -25.19 -3.46
N THR A 272 -4.78 -24.19 -3.15
CA THR A 272 -5.12 -22.78 -3.36
C THR A 272 -4.91 -22.40 -4.83
N GLY A 273 -5.80 -21.58 -5.39
CA GLY A 273 -5.68 -21.07 -6.75
C GLY A 273 -4.63 -19.96 -6.88
N GLY A 274 -4.10 -19.81 -8.09
CA GLY A 274 -3.29 -18.66 -8.50
C GLY A 274 -4.13 -17.57 -9.17
N ARG A 275 -3.46 -16.63 -9.85
CA ARG A 275 -4.14 -15.53 -10.57
C ARG A 275 -5.09 -16.07 -11.65
N GLY A 276 -6.38 -15.74 -11.54
CA GLY A 276 -7.42 -16.19 -12.48
C GLY A 276 -7.94 -17.61 -12.24
N GLU A 277 -7.54 -18.24 -11.14
CA GLU A 277 -8.14 -19.47 -10.62
C GLU A 277 -8.99 -19.16 -9.38
N PRO A 278 -9.97 -20.01 -9.03
CA PRO A 278 -10.75 -19.86 -7.81
C PRO A 278 -9.88 -20.03 -6.56
N ASP A 279 -10.29 -19.42 -5.45
CA ASP A 279 -9.50 -19.36 -4.21
C ASP A 279 -9.04 -20.74 -3.71
N LEU A 280 -9.94 -21.72 -3.73
CA LEU A 280 -9.68 -23.08 -3.32
C LEU A 280 -10.24 -24.08 -4.34
N ILE A 281 -9.46 -25.12 -4.61
CA ILE A 281 -9.79 -26.18 -5.55
C ILE A 281 -9.72 -27.51 -4.80
N VAL A 282 -10.83 -28.26 -4.85
CA VAL A 282 -11.04 -29.51 -4.11
C VAL A 282 -11.11 -30.67 -5.10
N GLU A 283 -10.28 -31.69 -4.89
CA GLU A 283 -10.13 -32.88 -5.75
C GLU A 283 -9.88 -32.56 -7.22
N ASP A 284 -9.32 -31.38 -7.52
CA ASP A 284 -9.12 -30.85 -8.88
C ASP A 284 -10.43 -30.75 -9.72
N ARG A 285 -11.61 -30.88 -9.09
CA ARG A 285 -12.92 -30.98 -9.75
C ARG A 285 -13.92 -29.92 -9.28
N VAL A 286 -13.82 -29.47 -8.03
CA VAL A 286 -14.75 -28.51 -7.43
C VAL A 286 -14.01 -27.21 -7.12
N ALA A 287 -14.59 -26.09 -7.52
CA ALA A 287 -14.11 -24.75 -7.18
C ALA A 287 -14.84 -24.20 -5.97
N VAL A 288 -14.10 -23.55 -5.08
CA VAL A 288 -14.67 -22.81 -3.95
C VAL A 288 -14.06 -21.41 -3.93
N GLU A 289 -14.91 -20.42 -4.11
CA GLU A 289 -14.57 -19.00 -3.99
C GLU A 289 -14.92 -18.52 -2.58
N VAL A 290 -14.04 -17.74 -1.96
CA VAL A 290 -14.25 -17.21 -0.61
C VAL A 290 -14.54 -15.72 -0.71
N GLU A 291 -15.47 -15.22 0.10
CA GLU A 291 -15.89 -13.82 0.00
C GLU A 291 -15.93 -13.16 1.36
N ALA A 292 -15.16 -12.09 1.53
CA ALA A 292 -15.04 -11.39 2.82
C ALA A 292 -15.77 -10.04 2.85
N SER A 293 -16.04 -9.42 1.70
CA SER A 293 -16.62 -8.07 1.59
C SER A 293 -17.97 -8.00 0.87
N GLY A 294 -18.42 -9.10 0.25
CA GLY A 294 -19.68 -9.14 -0.49
C GLY A 294 -19.61 -8.59 -1.91
N SER A 295 -18.40 -8.40 -2.44
CA SER A 295 -18.12 -7.86 -3.78
C SER A 295 -18.04 -8.92 -4.88
N VAL A 296 -18.81 -10.01 -4.74
CA VAL A 296 -18.72 -11.16 -5.64
C VAL A 296 -18.89 -10.81 -7.11
N SER A 297 -17.92 -11.24 -7.91
CA SER A 297 -17.92 -11.13 -9.35
C SER A 297 -18.65 -12.32 -9.99
N LEU A 298 -19.90 -12.11 -10.41
CA LEU A 298 -20.70 -13.15 -11.09
C LEU A 298 -20.00 -13.69 -12.35
N SER A 299 -19.26 -12.83 -13.07
CA SER A 299 -18.54 -13.24 -14.28
C SER A 299 -17.40 -14.22 -13.98
N GLU A 300 -16.77 -14.12 -12.81
CA GLU A 300 -15.71 -15.04 -12.39
C GLU A 300 -16.27 -16.39 -11.94
N VAL A 301 -17.35 -16.38 -11.16
CA VAL A 301 -18.07 -17.60 -10.76
C VAL A 301 -18.53 -18.39 -11.98
N VAL A 302 -19.09 -17.71 -12.99
CA VAL A 302 -19.50 -18.34 -14.26
C VAL A 302 -18.29 -18.91 -15.00
N ARG A 303 -17.18 -18.17 -15.11
CA ARG A 303 -15.94 -18.64 -15.74
C ARG A 303 -15.40 -19.90 -15.07
N TYR A 304 -15.48 -20.01 -13.74
CA TYR A 304 -15.07 -21.21 -13.03
C TYR A 304 -15.99 -22.40 -13.32
N GLY A 305 -17.28 -22.16 -13.51
CA GLY A 305 -18.26 -23.19 -13.87
C GLY A 305 -18.00 -23.85 -15.24
N GLU A 306 -17.24 -23.21 -16.13
CA GLU A 306 -16.82 -23.81 -17.40
C GLU A 306 -15.69 -24.84 -17.23
N LYS A 307 -14.90 -24.73 -16.16
CA LYS A 307 -13.69 -25.55 -15.91
C LYS A 307 -13.92 -26.62 -14.84
N TYR A 308 -14.76 -26.34 -13.86
CA TYR A 308 -14.99 -27.20 -12.69
C TYR A 308 -16.41 -27.73 -12.69
N GLU A 309 -16.61 -28.93 -12.15
CA GLU A 309 -17.91 -29.61 -12.14
C GLU A 309 -18.95 -28.87 -11.30
N ARG A 310 -18.50 -28.15 -10.28
CA ARG A 310 -19.33 -27.28 -9.46
C ARG A 310 -18.50 -26.15 -8.86
N VAL A 311 -19.16 -25.01 -8.67
CA VAL A 311 -18.59 -23.82 -8.03
C VAL A 311 -19.45 -23.49 -6.81
N PHE A 312 -18.80 -23.32 -5.66
CA PHE A 312 -19.44 -22.87 -4.43
C PHE A 312 -18.84 -21.55 -3.98
N VAL A 313 -19.66 -20.68 -3.38
CA VAL A 313 -19.18 -19.42 -2.79
C VAL A 313 -19.31 -19.51 -1.27
N VAL A 314 -18.26 -19.20 -0.53
CA VAL A 314 -18.20 -19.25 0.93
C VAL A 314 -17.98 -17.87 1.48
N ALA A 315 -19.00 -17.32 2.15
CA ALA A 315 -18.91 -16.02 2.79
C ALA A 315 -18.22 -16.13 4.17
N ALA A 316 -17.16 -15.35 4.36
CA ALA A 316 -16.36 -15.29 5.59
C ALA A 316 -16.96 -14.38 6.68
N THR A 317 -17.93 -13.53 6.33
CA THR A 317 -18.60 -12.57 7.22
C THR A 317 -20.11 -12.61 6.98
N GLU A 318 -20.91 -12.18 7.97
CA GLU A 318 -22.38 -12.12 7.86
C GLU A 318 -22.83 -11.08 6.83
N GLU A 319 -22.09 -9.96 6.74
CA GLU A 319 -22.28 -8.92 5.75
C GLU A 319 -22.03 -9.46 4.34
N ALA A 320 -20.94 -10.20 4.14
CA ALA A 320 -20.67 -10.86 2.86
C ALA A 320 -21.73 -11.91 2.54
N TYR A 321 -22.14 -12.73 3.52
CA TYR A 321 -23.14 -13.76 3.30
C TYR A 321 -24.47 -13.17 2.79
N SER A 322 -24.95 -12.12 3.43
CA SER A 322 -26.18 -11.42 3.02
C SER A 322 -26.07 -10.84 1.61
N ALA A 323 -24.92 -10.23 1.28
CA ALA A 323 -24.67 -9.65 -0.04
C ALA A 323 -24.53 -10.71 -1.15
N CYS A 324 -23.87 -11.83 -0.86
CA CYS A 324 -23.68 -12.95 -1.79
C CYS A 324 -25.01 -13.66 -2.04
N LEU A 325 -25.77 -13.96 -0.99
CA LEU A 325 -27.04 -14.69 -1.06
C LEU A 325 -28.04 -13.96 -1.98
N ALA A 326 -28.10 -12.63 -1.89
CA ALA A 326 -28.96 -11.81 -2.75
C ALA A 326 -28.60 -11.90 -4.25
N LYS A 327 -27.35 -12.23 -4.59
CA LYS A 327 -26.84 -12.29 -5.98
C LYS A 327 -26.81 -13.69 -6.56
N LEU A 328 -26.52 -14.70 -5.73
CA LEU A 328 -26.17 -16.06 -6.17
C LEU A 328 -27.13 -17.15 -5.69
N GLY A 329 -28.08 -16.82 -4.80
CA GLY A 329 -29.06 -17.77 -4.29
C GLY A 329 -28.43 -18.95 -3.52
N ASP A 330 -28.95 -20.15 -3.73
CA ASP A 330 -28.63 -21.37 -2.94
C ASP A 330 -27.19 -21.90 -3.10
N CYS A 331 -26.35 -21.24 -3.91
CA CYS A 331 -24.95 -21.64 -4.13
C CYS A 331 -23.96 -20.99 -3.13
N VAL A 332 -24.48 -20.21 -2.17
CA VAL A 332 -23.71 -19.47 -1.17
C VAL A 332 -23.79 -20.17 0.18
N PHE A 333 -22.64 -20.40 0.79
CA PHE A 333 -22.51 -21.00 2.11
C PHE A 333 -21.86 -20.01 3.06
N SER A 334 -22.26 -20.04 4.32
CA SER A 334 -21.54 -19.31 5.37
C SER A 334 -20.35 -20.13 5.87
N ILE A 335 -19.26 -19.45 6.22
CA ILE A 335 -18.12 -20.11 6.87
C ILE A 335 -18.46 -20.71 8.24
N SER A 336 -19.58 -20.29 8.85
CA SER A 336 -20.13 -20.90 10.06
C SER A 336 -21.02 -22.12 9.77
N GLY A 337 -21.35 -22.40 8.50
CA GLY A 337 -22.26 -23.44 8.03
C GLY A 337 -21.60 -24.49 7.13
N LEU A 338 -20.31 -24.80 7.32
CA LEU A 338 -19.54 -25.68 6.42
C LEU A 338 -20.07 -27.12 6.32
N GLY A 339 -20.93 -27.56 7.24
CA GLY A 339 -21.54 -28.89 7.19
C GLY A 339 -22.37 -29.12 5.91
N GLU A 340 -23.15 -28.12 5.49
CA GLU A 340 -23.95 -28.18 4.26
C GLU A 340 -23.06 -28.16 3.02
N LEU A 341 -22.03 -27.30 3.01
CA LEU A 341 -21.02 -27.25 1.95
C LEU A 341 -20.37 -28.61 1.73
N VAL A 342 -19.97 -29.31 2.81
CA VAL A 342 -19.36 -30.65 2.70
C VAL A 342 -20.33 -31.66 2.10
N MET A 343 -21.62 -31.61 2.46
CA MET A 343 -22.62 -32.51 1.87
C MET A 343 -22.78 -32.27 0.37
N GLU A 344 -22.81 -31.01 -0.06
CA GLU A 344 -22.90 -30.66 -1.48
C GLU A 344 -21.62 -30.99 -2.27
N ILE A 345 -20.43 -30.80 -1.70
CA ILE A 345 -19.17 -31.23 -2.30
C ILE A 345 -19.16 -32.75 -2.50
N LYS A 346 -19.56 -33.52 -1.48
CA LYS A 346 -19.66 -34.99 -1.60
C LYS A 346 -20.68 -35.41 -2.66
N ARG A 347 -21.81 -34.72 -2.75
CA ARG A 347 -22.83 -34.99 -3.78
C ARG A 347 -22.29 -34.70 -5.18
N ALA A 348 -21.61 -33.57 -5.38
CA ALA A 348 -20.98 -33.21 -6.65
C ALA A 348 -19.95 -34.26 -7.09
N LEU A 349 -19.09 -34.71 -6.17
CA LEU A 349 -18.07 -35.70 -6.47
C LEU A 349 -18.64 -37.11 -6.76
N ARG A 350 -19.82 -37.44 -6.21
CA ARG A 350 -20.55 -38.71 -6.41
C ARG A 350 -21.48 -38.73 -7.62
N ALA A 351 -21.76 -37.59 -8.26
CA ALA A 351 -22.70 -37.50 -9.40
C ALA A 351 -22.15 -38.11 -10.71
N LYS A 352 -21.11 -38.95 -10.61
CA LYS A 352 -20.67 -39.91 -11.62
C LYS A 352 -20.37 -41.24 -10.95
#